data_AF-A0A1L7CKE5-F1
#
_entry.id   AF-A0A1L7CKE5-F1
#
_cell.length_a   1.000
_cell.length_b   1.000
_cell.length_c   1.000
_cell.angle_alpha   90.00
_cell.angle_beta   90.00
_cell.angle_gamma   90.00
#
_symmetry.space_group_name_H-M   'P 1'
#
loop_
_entity.id
_entity.type
_entity.pdbx_description
1 polymer ?
#
loop_
_entity_poly.entity_id
_entity_poly.type
_entity_poly.pdbx_seq_one_letter_code
_entity_poly.pdbx_strand_id
1 'polypeptide(L)' 'MRQSLLWDTAIGFAGFFAVLALIQAILNLFAPAPALWPGLLAGALCLMVYGLVRAKSKALHEAEK' A
#
# COMPACT_ATOMS: atom_id res chain seq x y z
N MET A 1 -16.91 -11.05 11.25
CA MET A 1 -15.56 -11.47 11.68
C MET A 1 -14.62 -11.79 10.51
N ARG A 2 -14.92 -12.74 9.60
CA ARG A 2 -14.00 -13.15 8.51
C ARG A 2 -13.60 -12.03 7.54
N GLN A 3 -14.54 -11.15 7.16
CA GLN A 3 -14.28 -10.08 6.21
C GLN A 3 -13.27 -9.04 6.73
N SER A 4 -13.31 -8.70 8.03
CA SER A 4 -12.31 -7.79 8.62
C SER A 4 -10.91 -8.38 8.53
N LEU A 5 -10.77 -9.68 8.82
CA LEU A 5 -9.48 -10.38 8.77
C LEU A 5 -8.89 -10.38 7.35
N LEU A 6 -9.74 -10.56 6.33
CA LEU A 6 -9.33 -10.48 4.92
C LEU A 6 -8.85 -9.07 4.55
N TRP A 7 -9.58 -8.03 4.97
CA TRP A 7 -9.16 -6.64 4.76
C TRP A 7 -7.86 -6.30 5.49
N ASP A 8 -7.70 -6.73 6.74
CA ASP A 8 -6.49 -6.49 7.53
C ASP A 8 -5.28 -7.19 6.91
N THR A 9 -5.46 -8.42 6.42
CA THR A 9 -4.41 -9.15 5.72
C THR A 9 -4.04 -8.50 4.39
N ALA A 10 -5.04 -8.08 3.59
CA ALA A 10 -4.80 -7.41 2.31
C ALA A 10 -4.08 -6.08 2.48
N ILE A 11 -4.50 -5.27 3.47
CA ILE A 11 -3.86 -3.98 3.80
C ILE A 11 -2.44 -4.23 4.31
N GLY A 12 -2.24 -5.18 5.22
CA GLY A 12 -0.91 -5.52 5.74
C GLY A 12 0.04 -6.03 4.66
N PHE A 13 -0.45 -6.90 3.77
CA PHE A 13 0.32 -7.42 2.64
C PHE A 13 0.72 -6.29 1.68
N ALA A 14 -0.25 -5.49 1.19
CA ALA A 14 0.04 -4.37 0.30
C ALA A 14 0.97 -3.33 0.96
N GLY A 15 0.76 -3.07 2.25
CA GLY A 15 1.60 -2.17 3.06
C GLY A 15 3.05 -2.63 3.16
N PHE A 16 3.29 -3.94 3.33
CA PHE A 16 4.63 -4.50 3.37
C PHE A 16 5.39 -4.24 2.05
N PHE A 17 4.75 -4.51 0.91
CA PHE A 17 5.35 -4.23 -0.39
C PHE A 17 5.53 -2.73 -0.64
N ALA A 18 4.61 -1.89 -0.17
CA ALA A 18 4.75 -0.44 -0.25
C ALA A 18 6.01 0.04 0.49
N VAL A 19 6.27 -0.51 1.68
CA VAL A 19 7.50 -0.20 2.46
C VAL A 19 8.75 -0.69 1.73
N LEU A 20 8.75 -1.92 1.21
CA LEU A 20 9.90 -2.43 0.45
C LEU A 20 10.17 -1.59 -0.81
N ALA A 21 9.12 -1.20 -1.53
CA ALA A 21 9.24 -0.33 -2.70
C ALA A 21 9.74 1.07 -2.32
N LEU A 22 9.30 1.61 -1.18
CA LEU A 22 9.80 2.88 -0.66
C LEU A 22 11.30 2.80 -0.31
N ILE A 23 11.71 1.73 0.38
CA ILE A 23 13.13 1.49 0.67
C ILE A 23 13.93 1.39 -0.64
N GLN A 24 13.44 0.64 -1.63
CA GLN A 24 14.07 0.53 -2.94
C GLN A 24 14.15 1.90 -3.66
N ALA A 25 13.12 2.74 -3.56
CA ALA A 25 13.13 4.09 -4.11
C ALA A 25 14.17 4.99 -3.44
N ILE A 26 14.29 4.90 -2.11
CA ILE A 26 15.31 5.63 -1.34
C ILE A 26 16.71 5.16 -1.73
N LEU A 27 16.95 3.84 -1.78
CA LEU A 27 18.25 3.28 -2.16
C LEU A 27 18.61 3.66 -3.61
N ASN A 28 17.64 3.64 -4.52
CA ASN A 28 17.84 4.03 -5.91
C ASN A 28 18.21 5.51 -6.08
N LEU A 29 17.86 6.38 -5.13
CA LEU A 29 18.29 7.80 -5.15
C LEU A 29 19.81 7.95 -5.06
N PHE A 30 20.49 6.99 -4.43
CA PHE A 30 21.95 6.96 -4.30
C PHE A 30 22.64 6.15 -5.40
N ALA A 31 21.88 5.61 -6.37
CA ALA A 31 22.45 4.88 -7.50
C ALA A 31 23.12 5.84 -8.50
N PRO A 32 24.19 5.42 -9.18
CA PRO A 32 24.89 6.25 -10.16
C PRO A 32 24.02 6.65 -11.36
N ALA A 33 22.98 5.87 -11.65
CA ALA A 33 21.95 6.19 -12.63
C ALA A 33 20.56 5.92 -12.00
N PRO A 34 19.96 6.92 -11.33
CA PRO A 34 18.70 6.73 -10.61
C PRO A 34 17.55 6.51 -11.61
N ALA A 35 16.84 5.39 -11.46
CA ALA A 35 15.64 5.11 -12.26
C ALA A 35 14.40 5.77 -11.63
N LEU A 36 13.43 6.22 -12.45
CA LEU A 36 12.18 6.78 -11.92
C LEU A 36 11.20 5.72 -11.42
N TRP A 37 11.30 4.50 -11.95
CA TRP A 37 10.35 3.41 -11.72
C TRP A 37 10.17 3.00 -10.24
N PRO A 38 11.23 2.89 -9.42
CA PRO A 38 11.08 2.57 -8.00
C PRO A 38 10.21 3.59 -7.23
N GLY A 39 10.37 4.88 -7.53
CA GLY A 39 9.57 5.94 -6.93
C GLY A 39 8.10 5.89 -7.37
N LEU A 40 7.85 5.65 -8.67
CA LEU A 40 6.50 5.46 -9.19
C LEU A 40 5.81 4.24 -8.57
N LEU A 41 6.53 3.13 -8.45
CA LEU A 41 6.03 1.90 -7.83
C LEU A 41 5.70 2.11 -6.34
N ALA A 42 6.58 2.79 -5.60
CA ALA A 42 6.33 3.14 -4.20
C ALA A 42 5.09 4.03 -4.04
N GLY A 43 4.95 5.05 -4.89
CA GLY A 43 3.79 5.92 -4.93
C GLY A 43 2.49 5.17 -5.24
N ALA A 44 2.52 4.30 -6.25
CA ALA A 44 1.37 3.47 -6.63
C ALA A 44 0.94 2.52 -5.51
N LEU A 45 1.88 1.86 -4.84
CA LEU A 45 1.58 0.98 -3.72
C LEU A 45 1.05 1.74 -2.49
N CYS A 46 1.58 2.93 -2.19
CA CYS A 46 1.01 3.80 -1.17
C CYS A 46 -0.44 4.20 -1.47
N LEU A 47 -0.74 4.58 -2.72
CA LEU A 47 -2.10 4.90 -3.15
C LEU A 47 -3.02 3.67 -3.07
N MET A 48 -2.52 2.49 -3.40
CA MET A 48 -3.26 1.23 -3.29
C MET A 48 -3.61 0.93 -1.83
N VAL A 49 -2.65 1.05 -0.91
CA VAL A 49 -2.87 0.85 0.53
C VAL A 49 -3.87 1.87 1.06
N TYR A 50 -3.72 3.14 0.70
CA TYR A 50 -4.70 4.18 1.07
C TYR A 50 -6.10 3.85 0.56
N GLY A 51 -6.22 3.40 -0.69
CA GLY A 51 -7.48 2.97 -1.29
C GLY A 51 -8.11 1.80 -0.54
N LEU A 52 -7.33 0.79 -0.17
CA LEU A 52 -7.79 -0.37 0.60
C LEU A 52 -8.28 0.03 2.00
N VAL A 53 -7.56 0.91 2.69
CA VAL A 53 -7.98 1.44 4.00
C VAL A 53 -9.30 2.20 3.87
N ARG A 54 -9.41 3.06 2.86
CA ARG A 54 -10.63 3.83 2.60
C ARG A 54 -11.82 2.94 2.22
N ALA A 55 -11.58 1.90 1.43
CA ALA A 55 -12.61 0.92 1.05
C ALA A 55 -13.08 0.11 2.27
N LYS A 56 -12.17 -0.32 3.15
CA LYS A 56 -12.51 -0.99 4.42
C LYS A 56 -13.42 -0.10 5.27
N SER A 57 -13.09 1.18 5.45
CA SER A 57 -13.91 2.11 6.24
C SER A 57 -15.34 2.24 5.67
N LYS A 58 -15.49 2.37 4.35
CA LYS A 58 -16.81 2.41 3.71
C LYS A 58 -17.60 1.12 3.93
N ALA A 59 -16.95 -0.03 3.73
CA ALA A 59 -17.58 -1.34 3.88
C ALA A 59 -18.03 -1.62 5.32
N LEU A 60 -17.32 -1.10 6.34
CA LEU A 60 -17.78 -1.19 7.73
C LEU A 60 -19.01 -0.31 8.00
N HIS A 61 -19.02 0.92 7.49
CA HIS A 61 -20.15 1.83 7.67
C HIS A 61 -21.45 1.33 7.02
N GLU A 62 -21.36 0.66 5.86
CA GLU A 62 -22.52 0.03 5.22
C GLU A 62 -23.06 -1.17 5.98
N ALA A 63 -22.22 -1.87 6.75
CA ALA A 63 -22.62 -3.02 7.55
C ALA A 63 -23.28 -2.64 8.89
N GLU A 64 -23.14 -1.39 9.33
CA GLU A 64 -23.75 -0.85 10.56
C GLU A 64 -25.16 -0.28 10.35
N LYS A 65 -25.60 -0.13 9.09
CA LYS A 65 -26.86 0.49 8.70
C LYS A 65 -27.94 -0.55 8.42
#